data_AF-A0A0F8YG29-F1
#
_entry.id   AF-A0A0F8YG29-F1
#
_cell.length_a   1.000
_cell.length_b   1.000
_cell.length_c   1.000
_cell.angle_alpha   90.00
_cell.angle_beta   90.00
_cell.angle_gamma   90.00
#
_symmetry.space_group_name_H-M   'P 1'
#
loop_
_entity.id
_entity.type
_entity.pdbx_description
1 polymer ?
#
loop_
_entity_poly.entity_id
_entity_poly.type
_entity_poly.pdbx_seq_one_letter_code
_entity_poly.pdbx_strand_id
1 'polypeptide(L)'
;MTEIWNGRLAVVSATLESTDLIRKCTTSWAQRSDGDYPTYTVKGRCGVVPLFAEGLARALRDTKADIIACLHDDVEIKENAWDRQVIEFFDAHPACGLLGFGGGTGLGSADIYHCNYNPMQLARQDFVSNMDDAEVHGRRARLVPDPDETHLYAAERVACLDGFSQIGRRGFWQGRLRQPHPTIRQADDQTNLFERLTDLGLVHHAYDAALG
;
A
#
# COMPACT_ATOMS: atom_id res chain seq x y z
N MET A 1 19.13 24.69 -3.96
CA MET A 1 18.86 23.29 -4.31
C MET A 1 18.65 22.55 -3.02
N THR A 2 17.43 22.09 -2.75
CA THR A 2 17.12 21.26 -1.57
C THR A 2 17.79 19.90 -1.75
N GLU A 3 18.47 19.40 -0.73
CA GLU A 3 19.08 18.08 -0.75
C GLU A 3 17.98 17.01 -0.87
N ILE A 4 18.14 16.07 -1.81
CA ILE A 4 17.17 14.99 -2.05
C ILE A 4 17.40 13.89 -1.00
N TRP A 5 16.36 13.50 -0.27
CA TRP A 5 16.45 12.41 0.72
C TRP A 5 16.88 11.08 0.08
N ASN A 6 17.85 10.39 0.70
CA ASN A 6 18.45 9.16 0.17
C ASN A 6 18.28 7.92 1.08
N GLY A 7 17.34 7.95 2.03
CA GLY A 7 16.97 6.76 2.82
C GLY A 7 16.14 5.76 2.02
N ARG A 8 15.90 4.57 2.59
CA ARG A 8 15.20 3.44 1.94
C ARG A 8 13.68 3.62 1.86
N LEU A 9 13.10 4.25 2.88
CA LEU A 9 11.64 4.39 3.04
C LEU A 9 11.21 5.85 2.90
N ALA A 10 10.03 6.04 2.33
CA ALA A 10 9.24 7.26 2.42
C ALA A 10 7.78 6.92 2.71
N VAL A 11 7.08 7.79 3.44
CA VAL A 11 5.66 7.61 3.76
C VAL A 11 4.83 8.69 3.07
N VAL A 12 3.73 8.29 2.45
CA VAL A 12 2.73 9.15 1.85
C VAL A 12 1.44 8.94 2.64
N SER A 13 0.75 10.03 2.96
CA SER A 13 -0.55 9.95 3.61
C SER A 13 -1.53 10.96 3.02
N ALA A 14 -2.81 10.62 3.04
CA ALA A 14 -3.90 11.47 2.60
C ALA A 14 -4.83 11.72 3.78
N THR A 15 -5.24 12.96 3.97
CA THR A 15 -6.22 13.33 4.99
C THR A 15 -7.32 14.22 4.42
N LEU A 16 -8.54 14.00 4.87
CA LEU A 16 -9.68 14.89 4.60
C LEU A 16 -9.81 16.00 5.65
N GLU A 17 -9.33 15.77 6.88
CA GLU A 17 -9.49 16.68 8.01
C GLU A 17 -8.21 16.80 8.84
N SER A 18 -8.27 17.36 10.04
CA SER A 18 -7.13 17.32 10.96
C SER A 18 -7.70 17.12 12.34
N THR A 19 -7.48 15.93 12.88
CA THR A 19 -8.03 15.49 14.15
C THR A 19 -6.91 14.98 15.05
N ASP A 20 -7.19 14.86 16.34
CA ASP A 20 -6.25 14.25 17.29
C ASP A 20 -5.95 12.78 16.94
N LEU A 21 -6.90 12.08 16.29
CA LEU A 21 -6.71 10.73 15.79
C LEU A 21 -5.58 10.69 14.74
N ILE A 22 -5.60 11.60 13.76
CA ILE A 22 -4.56 11.67 12.73
C ILE A 22 -3.20 11.92 13.36
N ARG A 23 -3.13 12.84 14.33
CA ARG A 23 -1.89 13.11 15.05
C ARG A 23 -1.41 11.87 15.79
N LYS A 24 -2.29 11.17 16.49
CA LYS A 24 -1.96 9.93 17.22
C LYS A 24 -1.38 8.89 16.26
N CYS A 25 -2.04 8.63 15.14
CA CYS A 25 -1.64 7.63 14.16
C CYS A 25 -0.30 8.01 13.49
N THR A 26 -0.18 9.21 12.93
CA THR A 26 1.07 9.68 12.30
C THR A 26 2.25 9.74 13.28
N THR A 27 2.00 10.12 14.54
CA THR A 27 3.02 10.09 15.61
C THR A 27 3.47 8.66 15.91
N SER A 28 2.55 7.69 15.90
CA SER A 28 2.88 6.29 16.12
C SER A 28 3.86 5.76 15.07
N TRP A 29 3.76 6.20 13.81
CA TRP A 29 4.68 5.74 12.76
C TRP A 29 6.12 6.13 13.09
N ALA A 30 6.34 7.41 13.39
CA ALA A 30 7.67 7.95 13.64
C ALA A 30 8.24 7.54 15.01
N GLN A 31 7.41 7.44 16.06
CA GLN A 31 7.88 7.02 17.38
C GLN A 31 8.23 5.54 17.45
N ARG A 32 7.69 4.74 16.52
CA ARG A 32 7.86 3.30 16.48
C ARG A 32 8.78 2.84 15.36
N SER A 33 9.38 3.76 14.60
CA SER A 33 10.37 3.43 13.59
C SER A 33 11.78 3.35 14.18
N ASP A 34 12.63 2.53 13.56
CA ASP A 34 14.06 2.46 13.85
C ASP A 34 14.84 3.57 13.11
N GLY A 35 14.36 3.98 11.94
CA GLY A 35 14.96 5.02 11.11
C GLY A 35 14.08 6.24 10.91
N ASP A 36 14.69 7.27 10.33
CA ASP A 36 14.01 8.44 9.81
C ASP A 36 13.51 8.20 8.38
N TYR A 37 12.41 8.84 8.03
CA TYR A 37 11.89 8.88 6.65
C TYR A 37 11.09 10.16 6.42
N PRO A 38 11.08 10.69 5.19
CA PRO A 38 10.21 11.81 4.84
C PRO A 38 8.75 11.35 4.81
N THR A 39 7.88 12.21 5.31
CA THR A 39 6.42 12.02 5.22
C THR A 39 5.82 13.08 4.30
N TYR A 40 4.99 12.65 3.35
CA TYR A 40 4.30 13.48 2.37
C TYR A 40 2.79 13.40 2.62
N THR A 41 2.29 14.25 3.52
CA THR A 41 0.85 14.32 3.84
C THR A 41 0.16 15.33 2.93
N VAL A 42 -0.90 14.90 2.24
CA VAL A 42 -1.74 15.77 1.41
C VAL A 42 -3.12 15.90 2.04
N LYS A 43 -3.62 17.14 2.14
CA LYS A 43 -4.92 17.46 2.71
C LYS A 43 -5.87 18.02 1.64
N GLY A 44 -7.08 17.50 1.56
CA GLY A 44 -8.08 18.02 0.61
C GLY A 44 -9.47 17.43 0.79
N ARG A 45 -10.39 17.75 -0.13
CA ARG A 45 -11.80 17.31 -0.08
C ARG A 45 -12.22 16.38 -1.22
N CYS A 46 -11.28 16.01 -2.11
CA CYS A 46 -11.58 15.31 -3.37
C CYS A 46 -11.50 13.77 -3.25
N GLY A 47 -11.74 13.21 -2.06
CA GLY A 47 -11.52 11.78 -1.77
C GLY A 47 -10.04 11.44 -1.54
N VAL A 48 -9.77 10.25 -1.01
CA VAL A 48 -8.41 9.86 -0.58
C VAL A 48 -7.48 9.52 -1.76
N VAL A 49 -8.02 8.96 -2.85
CA VAL A 49 -7.20 8.51 -3.99
C VAL A 49 -6.47 9.66 -4.69
N PRO A 50 -7.12 10.79 -5.06
CA PRO A 50 -6.40 11.91 -5.67
C PRO A 50 -5.34 12.52 -4.74
N LEU A 51 -5.58 12.50 -3.43
CA LEU A 51 -4.62 12.98 -2.44
C LEU A 51 -3.41 12.06 -2.31
N PHE A 52 -3.61 10.74 -2.35
CA PHE A 52 -2.51 9.77 -2.45
C PHE A 52 -1.74 9.92 -3.75
N ALA A 53 -2.41 10.16 -4.88
CA ALA A 53 -1.75 10.42 -6.17
C ALA A 53 -0.81 11.63 -6.08
N GLU A 54 -1.30 12.73 -5.53
CA GLU A 54 -0.51 13.94 -5.34
C GLU A 54 0.67 13.71 -4.38
N GLY A 55 0.42 13.03 -3.26
CA GLY A 55 1.46 12.72 -2.27
C GLY A 55 2.53 11.79 -2.81
N LEU A 56 2.13 10.79 -3.60
CA LEU A 56 3.03 9.87 -4.28
C LEU A 56 3.87 10.59 -5.35
N ALA A 57 3.28 11.47 -6.14
CA ALA A 57 4.02 12.28 -7.11
C ALA A 57 5.08 13.15 -6.43
N ARG A 58 4.76 13.73 -5.26
CA ARG A 58 5.73 14.47 -4.44
C ARG A 58 6.85 13.58 -3.93
N ALA A 59 6.54 12.41 -3.36
CA ALA A 59 7.54 11.44 -2.91
C ALA A 59 8.44 10.98 -4.06
N LEU A 60 7.86 10.66 -5.22
CA LEU A 60 8.61 10.21 -6.39
C LEU A 60 9.58 11.28 -6.94
N ARG A 61 9.32 12.56 -6.69
CA ARG A 61 10.19 13.68 -7.08
C ARG A 61 11.23 14.02 -6.02
N ASP A 62 10.84 14.04 -4.74
CA ASP A 62 11.59 14.68 -3.67
C ASP A 62 12.47 13.70 -2.85
N THR A 63 12.35 12.40 -3.09
CA THR A 63 13.20 11.38 -2.46
C THR A 63 13.68 10.31 -3.44
N LYS A 64 14.79 9.64 -3.12
CA LYS A 64 15.29 8.43 -3.80
C LYS A 64 14.86 7.11 -3.14
N ALA A 65 13.98 7.14 -2.13
CA ALA A 65 13.50 5.95 -1.43
C ALA A 65 13.06 4.83 -2.40
N ASP A 66 13.57 3.63 -2.19
CA ASP A 66 13.22 2.46 -3.00
C ASP A 66 11.90 1.83 -2.55
N ILE A 67 11.44 2.14 -1.34
CA ILE A 67 10.15 1.73 -0.77
C ILE A 67 9.33 2.99 -0.46
N ILE A 68 8.08 3.00 -0.88
CA ILE A 68 7.12 4.07 -0.56
C ILE A 68 5.87 3.42 0.04
N ALA A 69 5.53 3.83 1.25
CA ALA A 69 4.33 3.41 1.98
C ALA A 69 3.23 4.46 1.86
N CYS A 70 2.10 4.09 1.25
CA CYS A 70 0.87 4.87 1.26
C CYS A 70 0.02 4.40 2.44
N LEU A 71 0.06 5.15 3.54
CA LEU A 71 -0.64 4.84 4.78
C LEU A 71 -1.81 5.80 5.00
N HIS A 72 -2.97 5.25 5.31
CA HIS A 72 -4.08 6.06 5.77
C HIS A 72 -3.77 6.72 7.11
N ASP A 73 -4.33 7.89 7.31
CA ASP A 73 -4.10 8.74 8.48
C ASP A 73 -4.81 8.23 9.75
N ASP A 74 -5.58 7.15 9.66
CA ASP A 74 -6.24 6.44 10.76
C ASP A 74 -5.53 5.13 11.17
N VAL A 75 -4.41 4.78 10.55
CA VAL A 75 -3.63 3.58 10.87
C VAL A 75 -2.68 3.85 12.03
N GLU A 76 -2.89 3.18 13.16
CA GLU A 76 -1.96 3.22 14.30
C GLU A 76 -0.97 2.05 14.24
N ILE A 77 0.33 2.33 14.29
CA ILE A 77 1.37 1.30 14.37
C ILE A 77 1.75 1.09 15.85
N LYS A 78 1.57 -0.13 16.32
CA LYS A 78 1.84 -0.50 17.72
C LYS A 78 3.16 -1.23 17.92
N GLU A 79 3.75 -1.74 16.86
CA GLU A 79 5.00 -2.50 16.89
C GLU A 79 6.20 -1.60 16.64
N ASN A 80 7.28 -1.78 17.41
CA ASN A 80 8.53 -1.04 17.21
C ASN A 80 9.29 -1.61 16.01
N ALA A 81 10.16 -0.80 15.40
CA ALA A 81 10.97 -1.16 14.24
C ALA A 81 10.15 -1.65 13.04
N TRP A 82 8.91 -1.16 12.89
CA TRP A 82 8.01 -1.61 11.81
C TRP A 82 8.60 -1.34 10.42
N ASP A 83 9.31 -0.22 10.27
CA ASP A 83 9.98 0.22 9.06
C ASP A 83 11.15 -0.72 8.72
N ARG A 84 11.93 -1.13 9.72
CA ARG A 84 13.00 -2.12 9.55
C ARG A 84 12.43 -3.44 9.06
N GLN A 85 11.35 -3.93 9.66
CA GLN A 85 10.70 -5.18 9.25
C GLN A 85 10.18 -5.13 7.81
N VAL A 86 9.60 -4.00 7.40
CA VAL A 86 9.18 -3.77 6.01
C VAL A 86 10.38 -3.79 5.05
N ILE A 87 11.47 -3.11 5.41
CA ILE A 87 12.70 -3.08 4.59
C ILE A 87 13.30 -4.48 4.47
N GLU A 88 13.46 -5.19 5.59
CA GLU A 88 13.97 -6.56 5.65
C GLU A 88 13.10 -7.52 4.83
N PHE A 89 11.77 -7.37 4.87
CA PHE A 89 10.86 -8.15 4.05
C PHE A 89 11.11 -7.95 2.55
N PHE A 90 11.24 -6.70 2.09
CA PHE A 90 11.56 -6.43 0.70
C PHE A 90 12.97 -6.90 0.33
N ASP A 91 13.94 -6.82 1.22
CA ASP A 91 15.29 -7.31 0.96
C ASP A 91 15.32 -8.84 0.80
N ALA A 92 14.55 -9.57 1.62
CA ALA A 92 14.36 -11.01 1.51
C ALA A 92 13.53 -11.43 0.28
N HIS A 93 12.56 -10.61 -0.15
CA HIS A 93 11.65 -10.90 -1.24
C HIS A 93 11.81 -9.92 -2.41
N PRO A 94 12.88 -10.06 -3.24
CA PRO A 94 13.14 -9.15 -4.36
C PRO A 94 12.01 -9.16 -5.42
N ALA A 95 11.25 -10.24 -5.51
CA ALA A 95 10.10 -10.36 -6.40
C ALA A 95 8.81 -9.71 -5.86
N CYS A 96 8.75 -9.35 -4.58
CA CYS A 96 7.60 -8.65 -4.02
C CYS A 96 7.56 -7.21 -4.55
N GLY A 97 6.46 -6.86 -5.22
CA GLY A 97 6.21 -5.51 -5.72
C GLY A 97 5.43 -4.62 -4.76
N LEU A 98 4.50 -5.23 -4.02
CA LEU A 98 3.52 -4.57 -3.18
C LEU A 98 3.21 -5.46 -1.95
N LEU A 99 3.11 -4.83 -0.79
CA LEU A 99 2.80 -5.39 0.52
C LEU A 99 1.72 -4.52 1.19
N GLY A 100 1.00 -5.05 2.17
CA GLY A 100 0.16 -4.23 3.05
C GLY A 100 -0.12 -4.91 4.38
N PHE A 101 -0.77 -4.19 5.29
CA PHE A 101 -1.12 -4.70 6.63
C PHE A 101 -2.37 -5.60 6.65
N GLY A 102 -3.13 -5.64 5.54
CA GLY A 102 -4.22 -6.57 5.36
C GLY A 102 -4.65 -6.69 3.91
N GLY A 103 -5.39 -7.76 3.59
CA GLY A 103 -5.91 -8.04 2.26
C GLY A 103 -6.84 -9.24 2.21
N GLY A 104 -7.61 -9.39 1.13
CA GLY A 104 -8.48 -10.53 0.89
C GLY A 104 -7.87 -11.54 -0.06
N THR A 105 -8.07 -12.84 0.17
CA THR A 105 -7.63 -13.89 -0.77
C THR A 105 -8.50 -13.96 -2.03
N GLY A 106 -9.63 -13.23 -2.05
CA GLY A 106 -10.49 -13.05 -3.22
C GLY A 106 -11.34 -11.78 -3.13
N LEU A 107 -11.94 -11.40 -4.27
CA LEU A 107 -12.95 -10.34 -4.37
C LEU A 107 -14.36 -10.92 -4.19
N GLY A 108 -15.31 -10.12 -3.75
CA GLY A 108 -16.60 -10.57 -3.20
C GLY A 108 -17.50 -11.37 -4.15
N SER A 109 -17.24 -11.33 -5.46
CA SER A 109 -17.85 -12.24 -6.42
C SER A 109 -16.88 -12.57 -7.55
N ALA A 110 -16.87 -13.82 -7.99
CA ALA A 110 -16.12 -14.26 -9.18
C ALA A 110 -16.59 -13.54 -10.46
N ASP A 111 -17.84 -13.07 -10.48
CA ASP A 111 -18.49 -12.48 -11.65
C ASP A 111 -18.61 -10.96 -11.57
N ILE A 112 -17.80 -10.27 -10.74
CA ILE A 112 -17.92 -8.81 -10.51
C ILE A 112 -17.91 -7.98 -11.80
N TYR A 113 -17.21 -8.43 -12.84
CA TYR A 113 -17.15 -7.75 -14.15
C TYR A 113 -18.16 -8.29 -15.18
N HIS A 114 -18.95 -9.30 -14.82
CA HIS A 114 -19.88 -9.99 -15.72
C HIS A 114 -21.36 -9.79 -15.34
N CYS A 115 -21.65 -9.05 -14.27
CA CYS A 115 -23.00 -8.74 -13.84
C CYS A 115 -23.15 -7.28 -13.39
N ASN A 116 -24.38 -6.84 -13.14
CA ASN A 116 -24.65 -5.48 -12.68
C ASN A 116 -23.92 -5.21 -11.35
N TYR A 117 -23.37 -4.00 -11.24
CA TYR A 117 -22.66 -3.56 -10.05
C TYR A 117 -23.51 -3.72 -8.79
N ASN A 118 -22.95 -4.42 -7.81
CA ASN A 118 -23.47 -4.54 -6.46
C ASN A 118 -22.32 -4.23 -5.48
N PRO A 119 -22.47 -3.24 -4.57
CA PRO A 119 -21.43 -2.90 -3.60
C PRO A 119 -20.92 -4.09 -2.78
N MET A 120 -21.74 -5.12 -2.55
CA MET A 120 -21.33 -6.35 -1.84
C MET A 120 -20.26 -7.15 -2.60
N GLN A 121 -20.11 -6.95 -3.91
CA GLN A 121 -19.06 -7.59 -4.71
C GLN A 121 -17.67 -7.02 -4.39
N LEU A 122 -17.60 -5.84 -3.77
CA LEU A 122 -16.34 -5.25 -3.28
C LEU A 122 -15.93 -5.79 -1.90
N ALA A 123 -16.76 -6.62 -1.26
CA ALA A 123 -16.38 -7.30 -0.03
C ALA A 123 -15.16 -8.19 -0.29
N ARG A 124 -14.27 -8.32 0.69
CA ARG A 124 -13.07 -9.14 0.56
C ARG A 124 -13.37 -10.55 1.07
N GLN A 125 -13.00 -11.56 0.30
CA GLN A 125 -13.08 -12.94 0.75
C GLN A 125 -11.89 -13.27 1.64
N ASP A 126 -12.14 -14.00 2.73
CA ASP A 126 -11.13 -14.48 3.69
C ASP A 126 -10.08 -13.39 4.01
N PHE A 127 -10.53 -12.30 4.61
CA PHE A 127 -9.64 -11.18 4.93
C PHE A 127 -8.57 -11.62 5.91
N VAL A 128 -7.31 -11.32 5.58
CA VAL A 128 -6.12 -11.63 6.35
C VAL A 128 -5.46 -10.32 6.76
N SER A 129 -5.16 -10.14 8.05
CA SER A 129 -4.47 -8.93 8.51
C SER A 129 -3.62 -9.16 9.76
N ASN A 130 -2.72 -8.22 10.04
CA ASN A 130 -1.96 -8.15 11.30
C ASN A 130 -2.56 -7.13 12.30
N MET A 131 -3.79 -6.66 12.07
CA MET A 131 -4.49 -5.73 12.97
C MET A 131 -4.73 -6.37 14.35
N ASP A 132 -4.84 -5.56 15.39
CA ASP A 132 -5.11 -6.03 16.75
C ASP A 132 -6.40 -6.87 16.83
N ASP A 133 -7.41 -6.49 16.06
CA ASP A 133 -8.73 -7.11 15.95
C ASP A 133 -8.92 -7.91 14.65
N ALA A 134 -7.85 -8.46 14.07
CA ALA A 134 -7.89 -9.20 12.80
C ALA A 134 -9.02 -10.25 12.74
N GLU A 135 -9.32 -10.94 13.85
CA GLU A 135 -10.36 -11.96 13.94
C GLU A 135 -11.79 -11.42 13.85
N VAL A 136 -12.00 -10.11 14.02
CA VAL A 136 -13.30 -9.45 13.80
C VAL A 136 -13.58 -9.28 12.30
N HIS A 137 -12.53 -9.06 11.51
CA HIS A 137 -12.63 -8.78 10.07
C HIS A 137 -12.39 -10.01 9.19
N GLY A 138 -11.74 -11.04 9.74
CA GLY A 138 -11.46 -12.30 9.07
C GLY A 138 -10.54 -13.17 9.93
N ARG A 139 -9.27 -13.27 9.55
CA ARG A 139 -8.26 -14.03 10.30
C ARG A 139 -6.93 -13.30 10.39
N ARG A 140 -6.18 -13.62 11.44
CA ARG A 140 -4.83 -13.12 11.63
C ARG A 140 -3.87 -13.70 10.59
N ALA A 141 -3.03 -12.83 10.02
CA ALA A 141 -1.91 -13.23 9.19
C ALA A 141 -1.00 -14.16 9.97
N ARG A 142 -0.71 -15.33 9.41
CA ARG A 142 0.22 -16.28 10.02
C ARG A 142 1.59 -16.06 9.40
N LEU A 143 2.62 -16.20 10.24
CA LEU A 143 3.94 -16.51 9.73
C LEU A 143 3.86 -17.91 9.11
N VAL A 144 3.72 -17.97 7.80
CA VAL A 144 3.86 -19.22 7.05
C VAL A 144 5.36 -19.54 7.01
N PRO A 145 5.79 -20.80 7.15
CA PRO A 145 7.16 -21.15 6.79
C PRO A 145 7.38 -20.81 5.31
N ASP A 146 8.43 -20.05 5.01
CA ASP A 146 8.92 -19.95 3.63
C ASP A 146 9.21 -21.37 3.14
N PRO A 147 8.67 -21.82 1.98
CA PRO A 147 9.01 -23.13 1.42
C PRO A 147 10.52 -23.33 1.21
N ASP A 148 11.31 -22.26 1.16
CA ASP A 148 12.78 -22.30 1.08
C ASP A 148 13.48 -22.20 2.45
N GLU A 149 12.73 -22.17 3.57
CA GLU A 149 13.17 -22.16 4.99
C GLU A 149 14.17 -21.05 5.41
N THR A 150 14.51 -20.09 4.53
CA THR A 150 15.53 -19.08 4.81
C THR A 150 15.01 -17.79 5.44
N HIS A 151 13.69 -17.55 5.45
CA HIS A 151 13.11 -16.29 5.94
C HIS A 151 11.93 -16.52 6.90
N LEU A 152 11.98 -15.84 8.06
CA LEU A 152 10.97 -15.93 9.13
C LEU A 152 9.71 -15.10 8.89
N TYR A 153 9.60 -14.43 7.74
CA TYR A 153 8.54 -13.49 7.42
C TYR A 153 7.77 -13.94 6.18
N ALA A 154 6.93 -14.97 6.25
CA ALA A 154 6.01 -15.18 5.14
C ALA A 154 4.83 -14.24 5.28
N ALA A 155 4.75 -13.28 4.37
CA ALA A 155 3.51 -12.58 4.08
C ALA A 155 2.58 -13.54 3.33
N GLU A 156 1.30 -13.53 3.69
CA GLU A 156 0.31 -14.29 2.94
C GLU A 156 0.05 -13.65 1.58
N ARG A 157 -0.04 -14.49 0.54
CA ARG A 157 -0.47 -14.04 -0.79
C ARG A 157 -1.96 -13.75 -0.76
N VAL A 158 -2.32 -12.53 -1.13
CA VAL A 158 -3.71 -12.06 -1.20
C VAL A 158 -4.02 -11.63 -2.63
N ALA A 159 -5.29 -11.73 -3.02
CA ALA A 159 -5.77 -11.26 -4.31
C ALA A 159 -5.92 -9.73 -4.32
N CYS A 160 -6.27 -9.14 -3.19
CA CYS A 160 -6.41 -7.70 -3.08
C CYS A 160 -5.84 -7.23 -1.75
N LEU A 161 -5.05 -6.15 -1.79
CA LEU A 161 -4.65 -5.46 -0.57
C LEU A 161 -5.73 -4.51 -0.13
N ASP A 162 -5.77 -4.32 1.17
CA ASP A 162 -6.50 -3.21 1.72
C ASP A 162 -5.90 -1.89 1.24
N GLY A 163 -6.75 -1.01 0.70
CA GLY A 163 -6.31 0.34 0.34
C GLY A 163 -5.84 1.15 1.54
N PHE A 164 -6.21 0.75 2.77
CA PHE A 164 -5.83 1.42 4.01
C PHE A 164 -4.31 1.48 4.26
N SER A 165 -3.50 0.57 3.71
CA SER A 165 -2.04 0.53 3.92
C SER A 165 -1.30 -0.24 2.83
N GLN A 166 -0.96 0.45 1.74
CA GLN A 166 -0.23 -0.15 0.62
C GLN A 166 1.23 0.28 0.64
N ILE A 167 2.15 -0.67 0.67
CA ILE A 167 3.59 -0.44 0.74
C ILE A 167 4.20 -1.06 -0.50
N GLY A 168 4.69 -0.22 -1.40
CA GLY A 168 5.19 -0.67 -2.70
C GLY A 168 6.63 -0.26 -2.93
N ARG A 169 7.31 -1.02 -3.78
CA ARG A 169 8.59 -0.56 -4.34
C ARG A 169 8.36 0.68 -5.20
N ARG A 170 9.35 1.55 -5.29
CA ARG A 170 9.36 2.68 -6.22
C ARG A 170 8.99 2.26 -7.65
N GLY A 171 9.54 1.13 -8.10
CA GLY A 171 9.22 0.55 -9.40
C GLY A 171 7.73 0.21 -9.57
N PHE A 172 7.04 -0.29 -8.53
CA PHE A 172 5.59 -0.54 -8.56
C PHE A 172 4.82 0.77 -8.81
N TRP A 173 5.11 1.77 -8.00
CA TRP A 173 4.43 3.07 -8.06
C TRP A 173 4.64 3.82 -9.38
N GLN A 174 5.80 3.61 -10.01
CA GLN A 174 6.13 4.11 -11.34
C GLN A 174 5.56 3.25 -12.48
N GLY A 175 4.85 2.15 -12.20
CA GLY A 175 4.33 1.23 -13.21
C GLY A 175 5.39 0.34 -13.88
N ARG A 176 6.55 0.12 -13.24
CA ARG A 176 7.77 -0.49 -13.80
C ARG A 176 8.12 -1.89 -13.25
N LEU A 177 7.20 -2.63 -12.64
CA LEU A 177 7.47 -4.02 -12.26
C LEU A 177 7.35 -4.98 -13.45
N ARG A 178 8.19 -6.01 -13.44
CA ARG A 178 8.54 -6.87 -14.60
C ARG A 178 7.38 -7.69 -15.17
N GLN A 179 7.50 -7.89 -16.48
CA GLN A 179 6.70 -8.65 -17.45
C GLN A 179 5.20 -8.33 -17.39
N PRO A 180 4.71 -7.42 -18.26
CA PRO A 180 3.27 -7.22 -18.39
C PRO A 180 2.62 -8.55 -18.70
N HIS A 181 1.52 -8.87 -18.01
CA HIS A 181 0.57 -9.83 -18.56
C HIS A 181 0.25 -9.35 -19.99
N PRO A 182 0.26 -10.21 -21.02
CA PRO A 182 0.19 -9.79 -22.43
C PRO A 182 -1.05 -8.95 -22.79
N THR A 183 -2.05 -8.90 -21.90
CA THR A 183 -3.29 -8.13 -22.05
C THR A 183 -3.28 -6.79 -21.31
N ILE A 184 -2.26 -6.48 -20.50
CA ILE A 184 -2.24 -5.29 -19.64
C ILE A 184 -1.30 -4.25 -20.25
N ARG A 185 -1.90 -3.15 -20.71
CA ARG A 185 -1.14 -1.98 -21.20
C ARG A 185 -0.29 -1.43 -20.06
N GLN A 186 1.02 -1.36 -20.28
CA GLN A 186 1.94 -0.63 -19.40
C GLN A 186 1.42 0.79 -19.15
N ALA A 187 1.57 1.28 -17.92
CA ALA A 187 1.51 2.72 -17.69
C ALA A 187 2.65 3.35 -18.50
N ASP A 188 2.37 4.45 -19.20
CA ASP A 188 3.42 5.18 -19.89
C ASP A 188 4.39 5.81 -18.87
N ASP A 189 5.60 6.15 -19.32
CA ASP A 189 6.70 6.61 -18.47
C ASP A 189 6.41 7.90 -17.68
N GLN A 190 5.21 8.47 -17.84
CA GLN A 190 4.81 9.80 -17.36
C GLN A 190 3.66 9.79 -16.35
N THR A 191 3.00 8.65 -16.10
CA THR A 191 1.86 8.57 -15.18
C THR A 191 2.09 7.55 -14.06
N ASN A 192 1.87 7.94 -12.81
CA ASN A 192 1.90 7.00 -11.69
C ASN A 192 0.57 6.22 -11.59
N LEU A 193 0.56 5.11 -10.85
CA LEU A 193 -0.61 4.23 -10.76
C LEU A 193 -1.89 5.00 -10.36
N PHE A 194 -1.81 5.91 -9.38
CA PHE A 194 -2.99 6.64 -8.92
C PHE A 194 -3.44 7.74 -9.90
N GLU A 195 -2.52 8.34 -10.65
CA GLU A 195 -2.86 9.26 -11.75
C GLU A 195 -3.65 8.52 -12.83
N ARG A 196 -3.21 7.33 -13.24
CA ARG A 196 -3.96 6.50 -14.19
C ARG A 196 -5.35 6.12 -13.66
N LEU A 197 -5.47 5.76 -12.38
CA LEU A 197 -6.77 5.47 -11.77
C LEU A 197 -7.68 6.72 -11.76
N THR A 198 -7.11 7.88 -11.48
CA THR A 198 -7.82 9.17 -11.52
C THR A 198 -8.29 9.49 -12.94
N ASP A 199 -7.44 9.32 -13.95
CA ASP A 199 -7.77 9.53 -15.37
C ASP A 199 -8.86 8.58 -15.87
N LEU A 200 -8.91 7.36 -15.33
CA LEU A 200 -9.99 6.40 -15.57
C LEU A 200 -11.29 6.72 -14.82
N GLY A 201 -11.32 7.80 -14.03
CA GLY A 201 -12.48 8.19 -13.23
C GLY A 201 -12.74 7.26 -12.04
N LEU A 202 -11.75 6.47 -11.62
CA LEU A 202 -11.87 5.56 -10.49
C LEU A 202 -11.64 6.32 -9.17
N VAL A 203 -12.70 6.47 -8.38
CA VAL A 203 -12.71 7.25 -7.12
C VAL A 203 -12.52 6.36 -5.89
N HIS A 204 -12.34 5.04 -6.06
CA HIS A 204 -12.25 4.07 -4.97
C HIS A 204 -11.21 2.98 -5.22
N HIS A 205 -10.62 2.48 -4.12
CA HIS A 205 -9.53 1.51 -3.96
C HIS A 205 -8.95 0.87 -5.23
N ALA A 206 -7.64 1.04 -5.42
CA ALA A 206 -6.84 0.37 -6.43
C ALA A 206 -6.78 -1.16 -6.19
N TYR A 207 -7.86 -1.88 -6.49
CA TYR A 207 -7.90 -3.34 -6.41
C TYR A 207 -7.21 -3.99 -7.62
N ASP A 208 -7.28 -3.33 -8.79
CA ASP A 208 -6.94 -3.96 -10.07
C ASP A 208 -5.43 -3.99 -10.38
N ALA A 209 -4.62 -3.15 -9.74
CA ALA A 209 -3.17 -3.11 -10.00
C ALA A 209 -2.34 -4.11 -9.18
N ALA A 210 -2.94 -4.75 -8.18
CA ALA A 210 -2.30 -5.78 -7.37
C ALA A 210 -2.47 -7.19 -7.95
N LEU A 211 -3.38 -7.37 -8.92
CA LEU A 211 -3.68 -8.66 -9.55
C LEU A 211 -2.79 -9.02 -10.75
N GLY A 212 -1.76 -8.20 -11.01
CA GLY A 212 -0.87 -8.34 -12.17
C GLY A 212 -1.42 -7.62 -13.38
#